data_AF-J5WS10-F1
#
_entry.id   AF-J5WS10-F1
#
_cell.length_a   1.000
_cell.length_b   1.000
_cell.length_c   1.000
_cell.angle_alpha   90.00
_cell.angle_beta   90.00
_cell.angle_gamma   90.00
#
_symmetry.space_group_name_H-M   'P 1'
#
loop_
_entity.id
_entity.type
_entity.pdbx_description
1 polymer ?
#
loop_
_entity_poly.entity_id
_entity_poly.type
_entity_poly.pdbx_seq_one_letter_code
_entity_poly.pdbx_strand_id
1 'polypeptide(L)' 'MGGRKPSLSEEDVKQIRILLADPEMTVGAVAKRFNVSRMTIYRYTTKS' A
#
# COMPACT_ATOMS: atom_id res chain seq x y z
N MET A 1 20.01 -1.49 -16.86
CA MET A 1 18.72 -0.85 -16.55
C MET A 1 18.42 -1.06 -15.07
N GLY A 2 18.69 -0.09 -14.21
CA GLY A 2 18.51 -0.23 -12.76
C GLY A 2 17.63 0.89 -12.21
N GLY A 3 16.31 0.67 -12.19
CA GLY A 3 15.36 1.61 -11.61
C GLY A 3 15.34 1.52 -10.08
N ARG A 4 15.03 2.63 -9.42
CA ARG A 4 14.82 2.69 -7.96
C ARG A 4 13.88 1.57 -7.53
N LYS A 5 14.31 0.76 -6.56
CA LYS A 5 13.47 -0.30 -5.97
C LYS A 5 12.17 0.33 -5.44
N PRO A 6 10.99 -0.16 -5.83
CA PRO A 6 9.72 0.36 -5.32
C PRO A 6 9.68 0.23 -3.79
N SER A 7 9.01 1.18 -3.14
CA SER A 7 8.92 1.25 -1.67
C SER A 7 8.11 0.12 -1.05
N LEU A 8 7.37 -0.64 -1.86
CA LEU A 8 6.55 -1.77 -1.47
C LEU A 8 6.87 -2.95 -2.39
N SER A 9 6.99 -4.13 -1.81
CA SER A 9 7.04 -5.39 -2.55
C SER A 9 5.65 -5.80 -3.05
N GLU A 10 5.58 -6.79 -3.94
CA GLU A 10 4.30 -7.35 -4.38
C GLU A 10 3.51 -7.97 -3.21
N GLU A 11 4.21 -8.60 -2.27
CA GLU A 11 3.59 -9.15 -1.06
C GLU A 11 3.03 -8.03 -0.17
N ASP A 12 3.75 -6.91 -0.01
CA ASP A 12 3.22 -5.76 0.73
C ASP A 12 1.94 -5.23 0.09
N VAL A 13 1.89 -5.14 -1.24
CA VAL A 13 0.69 -4.69 -1.97
C VAL A 13 -0.48 -5.64 -1.75
N LYS A 14 -0.24 -6.96 -1.74
CA LYS A 14 -1.26 -7.96 -1.43
C LYS A 14 -1.80 -7.80 -0.01
N GLN A 15 -0.91 -7.64 0.97
CA GLN A 15 -1.29 -7.42 2.38
C GLN A 15 -2.07 -6.11 2.55
N ILE A 16 -1.66 -5.03 1.88
CA ILE A 16 -2.39 -3.75 1.86
C ILE A 16 -3.82 -3.93 1.33
N ARG A 17 -4.00 -4.68 0.22
CA ARG A 17 -5.32 -4.94 -0.36
C ARG A 17 -6.22 -5.74 0.58
N ILE A 18 -5.66 -6.74 1.26
CA ILE A 18 -6.41 -7.54 2.26
C ILE A 18 -6.83 -6.65 3.43
N LEU A 19 -5.92 -5.84 3.97
CA LEU A 19 -6.22 -4.95 5.09
C LEU A 19 -7.28 -3.91 4.73
N LEU A 20 -7.23 -3.33 3.53
CA LEU A 20 -8.21 -2.34 3.08
C LEU A 20 -9.54 -2.95 2.64
N ALA A 21 -9.67 -4.28 2.61
CA ALA A 21 -10.97 -4.93 2.43
C ALA A 21 -11.83 -4.90 3.71
N ASP A 22 -11.21 -4.65 4.87
CA ASP A 22 -11.92 -4.41 6.13
C ASP A 22 -12.52 -2.99 6.14
N PRO A 23 -13.85 -2.82 6.26
CA PRO A 23 -14.50 -1.51 6.21
C PRO A 23 -14.12 -0.58 7.37
N GLU A 24 -13.65 -1.12 8.49
CA GLU A 24 -13.17 -0.34 9.64
C GLU A 24 -11.71 0.10 9.46
N MET A 25 -11.00 -0.47 8.48
CA MET A 25 -9.60 -0.17 8.23
C MET A 25 -9.45 1.14 7.45
N THR A 26 -8.59 2.03 7.97
CA THR A 26 -8.30 3.30 7.30
C THR A 26 -6.99 3.24 6.52
N VAL A 27 -6.96 3.92 5.36
CA VAL A 27 -5.72 4.13 4.58
C VAL A 27 -4.59 4.73 5.42
N GLY A 28 -4.93 5.60 6.39
CA GLY A 28 -3.95 6.20 7.30
C GLY A 28 -3.30 5.18 8.24
N ALA A 29 -4.07 4.26 8.81
CA ALA A 29 -3.56 3.20 9.66
C ALA A 29 -2.66 2.22 8.88
N VAL A 30 -3.10 1.83 7.68
CA VAL A 30 -2.29 0.97 6.79
C VAL A 30 -0.99 1.67 6.37
N ALA A 31 -1.05 2.93 5.96
CA ALA A 31 0.14 3.71 5.60
C ALA A 31 1.19 3.76 6.72
N LYS A 32 0.75 3.97 7.97
CA LYS A 32 1.64 3.92 9.15
C LYS A 32 2.26 2.53 9.34
N ARG A 33 1.48 1.46 9.21
CA ARG A 33 1.95 0.07 9.38
C ARG A 33 3.07 -0.30 8.41
N PHE A 34 2.98 0.16 7.17
CA PHE A 34 3.98 -0.11 6.12
C PHE A 34 5.07 0.97 6.02
N ASN A 35 5.05 1.97 6.91
CA ASN A 35 5.98 3.11 6.89
C ASN A 35 6.04 3.82 5.51
N VAL A 36 4.87 4.04 4.91
CA VAL A 36 4.74 4.74 3.62
C VAL A 36 3.75 5.89 3.72
N SER A 37 3.78 6.77 2.70
CA SER A 37 2.79 7.83 2.60
C SER A 37 1.42 7.27 2.19
N ARG A 38 0.33 7.95 2.55
CA ARG A 38 -1.02 7.63 2.03
C ARG A 38 -1.06 7.66 0.50
N MET A 39 -0.29 8.58 -0.11
CA MET A 39 -0.16 8.69 -1.57
C MET A 39 0.49 7.45 -2.18
N THR A 40 1.46 6.84 -1.49
CA THR A 40 2.04 5.56 -1.89
C THR A 40 0.95 4.49 -1.91
N ILE A 41 0.13 4.37 -0.87
CA ILE A 41 -0.98 3.41 -0.83
C ILE A 41 -1.94 3.63 -2.01
N TYR A 42 -2.40 4.87 -2.23
CA TYR A 42 -3.31 5.18 -3.34
C TYR A 42 -2.76 4.75 -4.70
N ARG A 43 -1.47 4.93 -4.96
CA ARG A 43 -0.82 4.52 -6.22
C ARG A 43 -0.99 3.02 -6.53
N TYR A 44 -1.08 2.17 -5.51
CA TYR A 44 -1.21 0.71 -5.67
C TYR A 44 -2.65 0.20 -5.57
N THR A 45 -3.57 1.01 -5.06
CA THR A 45 -5.00 0.66 -4.91
C THR A 45 -5.92 1.31 -5.94
N THR A 46 -5.48 2.36 -6.67
CA THR A 46 -6.28 3.06 -7.71
C THR A 46 -6.16 2.49 -9.12
N LYS A 47 -5.45 1.37 -9.32
CA LYS A 47 -5.53 0.61 -10.57
C LYS A 47 -6.55 -0.52 -10.41
N SER A 48 -7.76 -0.25 -10.91
CA SER A 48 -8.77 -1.26 -11.27
C SER A 48 -8.32 -2.09 -12.46
#